data_AF-J2TCH3-F1
#
_entry.id   AF-J2TCH3-F1
#
_cell.length_a   1.000
_cell.length_b   1.000
_cell.length_c   1.000
_cell.angle_alpha   90.00
_cell.angle_beta   90.00
_cell.angle_gamma   90.00
#
_symmetry.space_group_name_H-M   'P 1'
#
loop_
_entity.id
_entity.type
_entity.pdbx_description
1 polymer ?
#
loop_
_entity_poly.entity_id
_entity_poly.type
_entity_poly.pdbx_seq_one_letter_code
_entity_poly.pdbx_strand_id
1 'polypeptide(L)'
;MNSRTVKGNLWIARKIENAYILSLEDRASMIDTLTDFMLNQKIRAGKISGVGILDNAILRFFDPLLKKYWYGELADFIEVYDISGIIYEFEGKTLLALEIRLESENHTVLSGHLMDATVSGKAEFLFYPSENNNSPSKNKVKKPDLTDLNYWSRN
;
A
#
# COMPACT_ATOMS: atom_id res chain seq x y z
N MET A 1 -14.75 -25.07 -5.48
CA MET A 1 -14.43 -23.79 -4.81
C MET A 1 -15.54 -22.80 -5.11
N ASN A 2 -16.20 -22.25 -4.09
CA ASN A 2 -17.17 -21.18 -4.29
C ASN A 2 -16.41 -19.86 -4.48
N SER A 3 -16.34 -19.39 -5.73
CA SER A 3 -15.80 -18.06 -6.05
C SER A 3 -16.93 -17.11 -6.40
N ARG A 4 -16.91 -15.90 -5.84
CA ARG A 4 -17.88 -14.83 -6.17
C ARG A 4 -17.15 -13.66 -6.80
N THR A 5 -17.66 -13.17 -7.92
CA THR A 5 -17.16 -11.93 -8.53
C THR A 5 -17.96 -10.75 -8.01
N VAL A 6 -17.26 -9.68 -7.63
CA VAL A 6 -17.82 -8.38 -7.23
C VAL A 6 -17.15 -7.29 -8.07
N LYS A 7 -17.85 -6.19 -8.29
CA LYS A 7 -17.38 -5.08 -9.15
C LYS A 7 -17.73 -3.75 -8.49
N GLY A 8 -16.82 -2.79 -8.61
CA GLY A 8 -17.06 -1.37 -8.37
C GLY A 8 -16.91 -0.59 -9.67
N ASN A 9 -16.69 0.72 -9.56
CA ASN A 9 -16.59 1.60 -10.72
C ASN A 9 -15.28 1.44 -11.49
N LEU A 10 -14.15 1.27 -10.78
CA LEU A 10 -12.80 1.20 -11.35
C LEU A 10 -12.06 -0.07 -10.92
N TRP A 11 -12.81 -1.08 -10.48
CA TRP A 11 -12.23 -2.34 -10.02
C TRP A 11 -13.16 -3.52 -10.18
N ILE A 12 -12.56 -4.70 -10.36
CA ILE A 12 -13.20 -6.01 -10.32
C ILE A 12 -12.45 -6.89 -9.34
N ALA A 13 -13.18 -7.60 -8.47
CA ALA A 13 -12.57 -8.54 -7.55
C ALA A 13 -13.22 -9.92 -7.62
N ARG A 14 -12.41 -10.95 -7.48
CA ARG A 14 -12.85 -12.32 -7.24
C ARG A 14 -12.58 -12.67 -5.80
N LYS A 15 -13.63 -12.96 -5.03
CA LYS A 15 -13.53 -13.53 -3.70
C LYS A 15 -13.24 -15.03 -3.81
N ILE A 16 -12.21 -15.48 -3.11
CA ILE A 16 -11.82 -16.89 -2.99
C ILE A 16 -11.62 -17.17 -1.51
N GLU A 17 -12.53 -17.96 -0.92
CA GLU A 17 -12.55 -18.21 0.52
C GLU A 17 -12.54 -16.89 1.33
N ASN A 18 -11.47 -16.64 2.09
CA ASN A 18 -11.27 -15.46 2.91
C ASN A 18 -10.40 -14.40 2.25
N ALA A 19 -10.00 -14.58 0.98
CA ALA A 19 -9.16 -13.65 0.24
C ALA A 19 -9.90 -13.02 -0.95
N TYR A 20 -9.35 -11.94 -1.48
CA TYR A 20 -9.77 -11.36 -2.75
C TYR A 20 -8.59 -11.22 -3.70
N ILE A 21 -8.83 -11.55 -4.98
CA ILE A 21 -7.98 -11.12 -6.09
C ILE A 21 -8.66 -9.91 -6.70
N LEU A 22 -8.05 -8.75 -6.59
CA LEU A 22 -8.55 -7.46 -7.07
C LEU A 22 -7.75 -7.02 -8.30
N SER A 23 -8.44 -6.49 -9.31
CA SER A 23 -7.83 -5.80 -10.44
C SER A 23 -8.38 -4.40 -10.49
N LEU A 24 -7.50 -3.42 -10.63
CA LEU A 24 -7.85 -2.03 -10.90
C LEU A 24 -7.92 -1.79 -12.42
N GLU A 25 -8.76 -0.86 -12.83
CA GLU A 25 -8.85 -0.40 -14.23
C GLU A 25 -7.71 0.56 -14.58
N ASP A 26 -7.46 0.72 -15.88
CA ASP A 26 -6.51 1.70 -16.41
C ASP A 26 -6.87 3.12 -15.96
N ARG A 27 -5.85 3.94 -15.69
CA ARG A 27 -5.94 5.33 -15.20
C ARG A 27 -6.63 5.50 -13.84
N ALA A 28 -6.92 4.42 -13.12
CA ALA A 28 -7.49 4.52 -11.79
C ALA A 28 -6.49 5.16 -10.80
N SER A 29 -6.98 6.08 -9.96
CA SER A 29 -6.28 6.49 -8.74
C SER A 29 -6.19 5.28 -7.81
N MET A 30 -4.98 4.80 -7.55
CA MET A 30 -4.78 3.55 -6.82
C MET A 30 -5.35 3.66 -5.40
N ILE A 31 -5.00 4.71 -4.67
CA ILE A 31 -5.38 4.84 -3.26
C ILE A 31 -6.89 5.01 -3.11
N ASP A 32 -7.52 5.83 -3.95
CA ASP A 32 -8.98 6.02 -3.92
C ASP A 32 -9.71 4.73 -4.28
N THR A 33 -9.23 4.01 -5.30
CA THR A 33 -9.88 2.80 -5.79
C THR A 33 -9.74 1.64 -4.80
N LEU A 34 -8.56 1.47 -4.17
CA LEU A 34 -8.37 0.52 -3.08
C LEU A 34 -9.24 0.87 -1.87
N THR A 35 -9.39 2.16 -1.56
CA THR A 35 -10.25 2.64 -0.46
C THR A 35 -11.72 2.33 -0.74
N ASP A 36 -12.22 2.63 -1.96
CA ASP A 36 -13.58 2.29 -2.38
C ASP A 36 -13.83 0.77 -2.28
N PHE A 37 -12.89 -0.05 -2.75
CA PHE A 37 -12.98 -1.51 -2.62
C PHE A 37 -13.11 -1.95 -1.16
N MET A 38 -12.24 -1.45 -0.27
CA MET A 38 -12.27 -1.80 1.16
C MET A 38 -13.60 -1.41 1.81
N LEU A 39 -14.13 -0.23 1.50
CA LEU A 39 -15.42 0.25 2.00
C LEU A 39 -16.58 -0.63 1.52
N ASN A 40 -16.64 -0.92 0.22
CA ASN A 40 -17.69 -1.76 -0.37
C ASN A 40 -17.69 -3.18 0.21
N GLN A 41 -16.51 -3.74 0.46
CA GLN A 41 -16.36 -5.09 1.02
C GLN A 41 -16.29 -5.12 2.55
N LYS A 42 -16.42 -3.96 3.22
CA LYS A 42 -16.36 -3.80 4.68
C LYS A 42 -15.07 -4.38 5.28
N ILE A 43 -13.95 -4.26 4.58
CA ILE A 43 -12.63 -4.70 5.04
C ILE A 43 -12.09 -3.62 5.98
N ARG A 44 -11.90 -3.96 7.26
CA ARG A 44 -11.43 -3.02 8.29
C ARG A 44 -10.00 -3.26 8.74
N ALA A 45 -9.51 -4.49 8.55
CA ALA A 45 -8.17 -4.89 8.87
C ALA A 45 -7.71 -6.01 7.93
N GLY A 46 -6.40 -6.17 7.77
CA GLY A 46 -5.84 -7.22 6.93
C GLY A 46 -4.49 -6.85 6.33
N LYS A 47 -4.09 -7.66 5.35
CA LYS A 47 -2.90 -7.44 4.53
C LYS A 47 -3.27 -7.28 3.08
N ILE A 48 -2.47 -6.51 2.36
CA ILE A 48 -2.54 -6.34 0.93
C ILE A 48 -1.15 -6.58 0.34
N SER A 49 -1.11 -7.24 -0.81
CA SER A 49 0.07 -7.27 -1.67
C SER A 49 -0.34 -7.14 -3.13
N GLY A 50 0.53 -6.68 -4.01
CA GLY A 50 0.19 -6.53 -5.43
C GLY A 50 1.36 -6.18 -6.33
N VAL A 51 1.05 -6.11 -7.63
CA VAL A 51 1.94 -5.77 -8.73
C VAL A 51 1.17 -4.94 -9.76
N GLY A 52 1.89 -4.24 -10.64
CA GLY A 52 1.23 -3.46 -11.68
C GLY A 52 2.19 -2.57 -12.45
N ILE A 53 1.62 -1.66 -13.23
CA ILE A 53 2.35 -0.61 -13.95
C ILE A 53 1.67 0.72 -13.61
N LEU A 54 2.46 1.77 -13.41
CA LEU A 54 1.98 3.09 -13.02
C LEU A 54 2.45 4.16 -14.00
N ASP A 55 1.63 5.19 -14.19
CA ASP A 55 2.02 6.42 -14.92
C ASP A 55 2.74 7.41 -14.00
N ASN A 56 2.41 7.36 -12.70
CA ASN A 56 3.03 8.18 -11.68
C ASN A 56 2.89 7.54 -10.30
N ALA A 57 3.78 7.93 -9.40
CA ALA A 57 3.71 7.59 -7.99
C ALA A 57 4.32 8.71 -7.14
N ILE A 58 3.66 8.99 -6.01
CA ILE A 58 4.14 9.92 -4.99
C ILE A 58 4.52 9.10 -3.76
N LEU A 59 5.79 9.15 -3.37
CA LEU A 59 6.31 8.50 -2.17
C LEU A 59 6.65 9.51 -1.08
N ARG A 60 6.47 9.12 0.18
CA ARG A 60 6.83 9.92 1.34
C ARG A 60 7.98 9.29 2.12
N PHE A 61 8.96 10.12 2.44
CA PHE A 61 10.13 9.77 3.24
C PHE A 61 10.14 10.60 4.52
N PHE A 62 10.36 9.96 5.66
CA PHE A 62 10.50 10.67 6.93
C PHE A 62 11.99 10.91 7.23
N ASP A 63 12.37 12.18 7.34
CA ASP A 63 13.68 12.56 7.85
C ASP A 63 13.61 12.66 9.39
N PRO A 64 14.28 11.76 10.12
CA PRO A 64 14.20 11.72 11.57
C PRO A 64 15.05 12.81 12.24
N LEU A 65 16.10 13.32 11.58
CA LEU A 65 16.95 14.39 12.09
C LEU A 65 16.18 15.72 12.06
N LEU A 66 15.56 16.01 10.91
CA LEU A 66 14.78 17.23 10.71
C LEU A 66 13.35 17.11 11.25
N LYS A 67 12.89 15.89 11.56
CA LYS A 67 11.49 15.55 11.89
C LYS A 67 10.51 16.08 10.83
N LYS A 68 10.91 16.05 9.57
CA LYS A 68 10.16 16.54 8.42
C LYS A 68 9.90 15.41 7.44
N TYR A 69 8.84 15.56 6.65
CA TYR A 69 8.57 14.67 5.53
C TYR A 69 9.09 15.28 4.24
N TRP A 70 9.66 14.43 3.40
CA TRP A 70 10.04 14.72 2.02
C TRP A 70 9.18 13.87 1.10
N TYR A 71 8.87 14.42 -0.07
CA TYR A 71 8.07 13.74 -1.09
C TYR A 71 8.94 13.54 -2.33
N GLY A 72 8.94 12.31 -2.83
CA GLY A 72 9.50 11.97 -4.14
C GLY A 72 8.35 11.69 -5.10
N GLU A 73 8.39 12.28 -6.28
CA GLU A 73 7.43 12.04 -7.35
C GLU A 73 8.17 11.40 -8.53
N LEU A 74 7.63 10.31 -9.04
CA LEU A 74 8.02 9.76 -10.34
C LEU A 74 6.84 9.91 -11.27
N ALA A 75 7.07 10.46 -12.46
CA ALA A 75 6.07 10.75 -13.47
C ALA A 75 6.52 10.18 -14.83
N ASP A 76 6.80 8.88 -14.84
CA ASP A 76 7.19 8.09 -16.01
C ASP A 76 6.51 6.72 -15.95
N PHE A 77 6.59 5.93 -17.01
CA PHE A 77 6.19 4.52 -16.97
C PHE A 77 7.05 3.77 -15.96
N ILE A 78 6.39 3.20 -14.95
CA ILE A 78 7.06 2.55 -13.84
C ILE A 78 6.49 1.15 -13.66
N GLU A 79 7.37 0.15 -13.73
CA GLU A 79 7.01 -1.21 -13.36
C GLU A 79 7.00 -1.36 -11.84
N VAL A 80 5.95 -2.01 -11.32
CA VAL A 80 5.78 -2.27 -9.91
C VAL A 80 5.96 -3.75 -9.62
N TYR A 81 7.11 -4.07 -9.05
CA TYR A 81 7.49 -5.43 -8.70
C TYR A 81 6.85 -5.92 -7.40
N ASP A 82 6.63 -5.00 -6.45
CA ASP A 82 6.03 -5.31 -5.16
C ASP A 82 5.35 -4.06 -4.58
N ILE A 83 4.07 -4.21 -4.25
CA ILE A 83 3.36 -3.35 -3.30
C ILE A 83 2.98 -4.25 -2.14
N SER A 84 3.25 -3.82 -0.91
CA SER A 84 2.81 -4.54 0.28
C SER A 84 2.34 -3.57 1.34
N GLY A 85 1.37 -4.00 2.14
CA GLY A 85 0.85 -3.13 3.17
C GLY A 85 -0.13 -3.75 4.13
N ILE A 86 -0.56 -2.91 5.06
CA ILE A 86 -1.50 -3.26 6.12
C ILE A 86 -2.73 -2.39 6.04
N ILE A 87 -3.86 -3.01 6.34
CA ILE A 87 -5.15 -2.36 6.53
C ILE A 87 -5.43 -2.39 8.02
N TYR A 88 -5.80 -1.26 8.60
CA TYR A 88 -6.09 -1.16 10.03
C TYR A 88 -7.11 -0.06 10.29
N GLU A 89 -7.78 -0.12 11.45
CA GLU A 89 -8.75 0.89 11.86
C GLU A 89 -8.15 1.83 12.90
N PHE A 90 -8.18 3.13 12.64
CA PHE A 90 -7.72 4.16 13.56
C PHE A 90 -8.80 5.24 13.71
N GLU A 91 -9.23 5.49 14.95
CA GLU A 91 -10.29 6.48 15.26
C GLU A 91 -11.57 6.29 14.41
N GLY A 92 -11.97 5.03 14.20
CA GLY A 92 -13.16 4.66 13.42
C GLY A 92 -13.01 4.78 11.89
N LYS A 93 -11.81 5.10 11.40
CA LYS A 93 -11.49 5.15 9.97
C LYS A 93 -10.61 3.98 9.58
N THR A 94 -10.94 3.30 8.49
CA THR A 94 -10.07 2.32 7.86
C THR A 94 -8.95 3.05 7.12
N LEU A 95 -7.71 2.73 7.46
CA LEU A 95 -6.50 3.29 6.87
C LEU A 95 -5.70 2.20 6.16
N LEU A 96 -4.96 2.64 5.15
CA LEU A 96 -4.09 1.82 4.33
C LEU A 96 -2.67 2.38 4.44
N ALA A 97 -1.72 1.55 4.84
CA ALA A 97 -0.30 1.88 4.80
C ALA A 97 0.40 0.95 3.82
N LEU A 98 0.84 1.50 2.70
CA LEU A 98 1.51 0.79 1.61
C LEU A 98 2.98 1.20 1.53
N GLU A 99 3.84 0.21 1.36
CA GLU A 99 5.20 0.37 0.88
C GLU A 99 5.27 -0.22 -0.53
N ILE A 100 6.06 0.40 -1.40
CA ILE A 100 6.16 0.02 -2.80
C ILE A 100 7.63 -0.04 -3.24
N ARG A 101 7.93 -0.90 -4.22
CA ARG A 101 9.18 -0.91 -4.98
C ARG A 101 8.87 -0.68 -6.45
N LEU A 102 9.40 0.42 -6.97
CA LEU A 102 9.23 0.95 -8.30
C LEU A 102 10.54 0.80 -9.07
N GLU A 103 10.47 0.37 -10.33
CA GLU A 103 11.61 0.44 -11.26
C GLU A 103 11.23 1.31 -12.45
N SER A 104 12.03 2.34 -12.72
CA SER A 104 11.90 3.16 -13.93
C SER A 104 12.56 2.49 -15.13
N GLU A 105 12.29 2.98 -16.33
CA GLU A 105 12.83 2.45 -17.59
C GLU A 105 14.37 2.39 -17.65
N ASN A 106 15.07 3.23 -16.89
CA ASN A 106 16.54 3.23 -16.79
C ASN A 106 17.08 2.29 -15.69
N HIS A 107 16.26 1.38 -15.16
CA HIS A 107 16.59 0.45 -14.07
C HIS A 107 16.90 1.11 -12.71
N THR A 108 16.46 2.36 -12.52
CA THR A 108 16.53 2.98 -11.18
C THR A 108 15.40 2.45 -10.32
N VAL A 109 15.76 1.91 -9.15
CA VAL A 109 14.79 1.41 -8.18
C VAL A 109 14.54 2.45 -7.10
N LEU A 110 13.27 2.83 -6.92
CA LEU A 110 12.82 3.62 -5.77
C LEU A 110 11.91 2.78 -4.87
N SER A 111 12.05 2.94 -3.56
CA SER A 111 11.16 2.30 -2.60
C SER A 111 10.84 3.20 -1.43
N GLY A 112 9.61 3.12 -0.93
CA GLY A 112 9.16 3.92 0.20
C GLY A 112 7.64 3.89 0.37
N HIS A 113 7.15 4.80 1.22
CA HIS A 113 5.76 4.84 1.61
C HIS A 113 4.90 5.46 0.51
N LEU A 114 3.98 4.70 -0.07
CA LEU A 114 3.13 5.16 -1.15
C LEU A 114 2.06 6.11 -0.61
N MET A 115 2.01 7.32 -1.17
CA MET A 115 1.00 8.33 -0.86
C MET A 115 -0.13 8.35 -1.88
N ASP A 116 0.23 8.23 -3.17
CA ASP A 116 -0.70 8.16 -4.28
C ASP A 116 -0.02 7.58 -5.52
N ALA A 117 -0.81 7.04 -6.46
CA ALA A 117 -0.35 6.55 -7.75
C ALA A 117 -1.49 6.41 -8.75
N THR A 118 -1.17 6.57 -10.03
CA THR A 118 -2.11 6.32 -11.14
C THR A 118 -1.74 5.04 -11.87
N VAL A 119 -2.71 4.13 -12.05
CA VAL A 119 -2.52 2.87 -12.78
C VAL A 119 -2.34 3.12 -14.27
N SER A 120 -1.36 2.43 -14.87
CA SER A 120 -1.16 2.34 -16.32
C SER A 120 -1.48 0.92 -16.77
N GLY A 121 -2.57 0.73 -17.51
CA GLY A 121 -3.08 -0.58 -17.92
C GLY A 121 -3.75 -1.34 -16.78
N LYS A 122 -2.99 -2.11 -15.99
CA LYS A 122 -3.55 -2.98 -14.96
C LYS A 122 -2.66 -3.05 -13.71
N ALA A 123 -3.29 -2.99 -12.55
CA ALA A 123 -2.68 -3.30 -11.26
C ALA A 123 -3.52 -4.38 -10.56
N GLU A 124 -2.85 -5.42 -10.05
CA GLU A 124 -3.47 -6.58 -9.44
C GLU A 124 -3.04 -6.74 -7.98
N PHE A 125 -4.00 -7.02 -7.11
CA PHE A 125 -3.77 -7.10 -5.67
C PHE A 125 -4.40 -8.36 -5.08
N LEU A 126 -3.72 -8.92 -4.08
CA LEU A 126 -4.26 -9.88 -3.15
C LEU A 126 -4.61 -9.18 -1.84
N PHE A 127 -5.85 -9.36 -1.40
CA PHE A 127 -6.29 -8.92 -0.08
C PHE A 127 -6.52 -10.13 0.82
N TYR A 128 -5.96 -10.07 2.02
CA TYR A 128 -6.21 -10.99 3.12
C TYR A 128 -6.85 -10.23 4.28
N PRO A 129 -8.18 -10.03 4.26
CA PRO A 129 -8.93 -9.50 5.39
C PRO A 129 -8.67 -10.27 6.68
N SER A 130 -8.62 -9.54 7.78
CA SER A 130 -8.56 -10.07 9.15
C SER A 130 -9.84 -9.69 9.88
N GLU A 131 -10.36 -10.60 10.69
CA GLU A 131 -11.47 -10.31 11.63
C GLU A 131 -11.00 -9.48 12.83
N ASN A 132 -9.70 -9.46 13.09
CA ASN A 132 -9.11 -8.75 14.21
C ASN A 132 -8.79 -7.31 13.82
N ASN A 133 -9.58 -6.37 14.31
CA ASN A 133 -9.48 -4.93 14.00
C ASN A 133 -8.53 -4.17 14.95
N ASN A 134 -7.79 -4.89 15.81
CA ASN A 134 -6.88 -4.27 16.75
C ASN A 134 -5.76 -3.54 16.00
N SER A 135 -5.84 -2.21 15.98
CA SER A 135 -4.70 -1.37 15.63
C SER A 135 -3.49 -1.74 16.50
N PRO A 136 -2.26 -1.73 15.97
CA PRO A 136 -1.08 -1.70 16.82
C PRO A 136 -1.27 -0.56 17.81
N SER A 137 -1.44 -0.86 19.10
CA SER A 137 -1.39 0.18 20.14
C SER A 137 -0.11 0.96 19.90
N LYS A 138 -0.15 2.30 19.92
CA LYS A 138 1.09 3.10 19.85
C LYS A 138 2.05 2.51 20.88
N ASN A 139 3.02 1.71 20.44
CA ASN A 139 4.16 1.45 21.26
C ASN A 139 4.71 2.86 21.48
N LYS A 140 4.81 3.28 22.74
CA LYS A 140 5.74 4.33 23.13
C LYS A 140 7.15 3.77 22.91
N VAL A 141 7.48 3.35 21.67
CA VAL A 141 8.86 3.16 21.27
C VAL A 141 9.42 4.55 21.41
N LYS A 142 10.28 4.75 22.41
CA LYS A 142 11.23 5.87 22.38
C LYS A 142 11.76 5.90 20.96
N LYS A 143 11.56 7.00 20.24
CA LYS A 143 12.16 7.16 18.90
C LYS A 143 13.60 6.65 19.01
N PRO A 144 14.03 5.71 18.15
CA PRO A 144 15.38 5.16 18.25
C PRO A 144 16.35 6.34 18.27
N ASP A 145 17.28 6.30 19.22
CA ASP A 145 18.35 7.28 19.24
C ASP A 145 19.24 6.96 18.06
N LEU A 146 19.06 7.70 16.96
CA LEU A 146 19.83 7.51 15.74
C LEU A 146 21.29 7.95 15.90
N THR A 147 21.65 8.52 17.05
CA THR A 147 23.04 8.78 17.44
C THR A 147 23.69 7.64 18.21
N ASP A 148 22.92 6.61 18.60
CA ASP A 148 23.44 5.39 19.21
C ASP A 148 23.96 4.43 18.12
N LEU A 149 25.27 4.50 17.88
CA LEU A 149 25.98 3.61 16.96
C LEU A 149 25.86 2.12 17.34
N ASN A 150 25.46 1.79 18.58
CA ASN A 150 25.22 0.41 19.00
C ASN A 150 23.86 -0.15 18.56
N TYR A 151 22.97 0.71 18.05
CA TYR A 151 21.68 0.27 17.51
C TYR A 151 21.83 -0.52 16.20
N TRP A 152 22.89 -0.21 15.42
CA TRP A 152 23.17 -0.83 14.12
C TRP A 152 24.11 -2.04 14.18
N SER A 153 24.75 -2.31 15.32
CA SER A 153 25.71 -3.40 15.50
C SER A 153 25.12 -4.65 16.16
N ARG A 154 23.81 -4.65 16.45
CA ARG A 154 23.09 -5.83 16.94
C ARG A 154 22.31 -6.49 15.82
N ASN A 155 23.03 -7.22 14.96
CA ASN A 155 22.59 -8.41 14.23
C ASN A 155 23.82 -9.10 13.64
#